data_AF-A0A1F2R584-F1
#
_entry.id   AF-A0A1F2R584-F1
#
_cell.length_a   1.000
_cell.length_b   1.000
_cell.length_c   1.000
_cell.angle_alpha   90.00
_cell.angle_beta   90.00
_cell.angle_gamma   90.00
#
_symmetry.space_group_name_H-M   'P 1'
#
loop_
_entity.id
_entity.type
_entity.pdbx_description
1 polymer ?
#
loop_
_entity_poly.entity_id
_entity_poly.type
_entity_poly.pdbx_seq_one_letter_code
_entity_poly.pdbx_strand_id
1 'polypeptide(L)'
;MDRGRLLVLSIFGSEIVCATPDLAVRRNEFVAALAGAVFVPHAARGGKAEATASRAIARGQMVLTFDDDENTNLIELGAKPLGELVRDMFPPRS
;
A
#
# COMPACT_ATOMS: atom_id res chain seq x y z
N MET A 1 23.05 -4.60 -4.54
CA MET A 1 21.92 -5.53 -4.71
C MET A 1 22.18 -6.74 -3.83
N ASP A 2 21.25 -7.07 -2.93
CA ASP A 2 21.35 -8.26 -2.08
C ASP A 2 21.33 -9.53 -2.95
N ARG A 3 22.26 -10.45 -2.71
CA ARG A 3 22.54 -11.65 -3.54
C ARG A 3 21.43 -12.71 -3.46
N GLY A 4 20.20 -12.39 -3.83
CA GLY A 4 19.07 -13.32 -3.84
C GLY A 4 18.59 -13.76 -2.45
N ARG A 5 18.82 -12.96 -1.40
CA ARG A 5 18.37 -13.27 -0.05
C ARG A 5 16.95 -12.75 0.17
N LEU A 6 16.07 -13.61 0.71
CA LEU A 6 14.72 -13.26 1.15
C LEU A 6 14.72 -13.03 2.66
N LEU A 7 14.19 -11.89 3.10
CA LEU A 7 13.91 -11.63 4.51
C LEU A 7 12.41 -11.89 4.77
N VAL A 8 12.11 -12.79 5.71
CA VAL A 8 10.75 -13.04 6.20
C VAL A 8 10.65 -12.46 7.61
N LEU A 9 9.68 -11.58 7.81
CA LEU A 9 9.41 -10.93 9.10
C LEU A 9 8.00 -11.28 9.58
N SER A 10 7.85 -11.48 10.89
CA SER A 10 6.56 -11.61 11.56
C SER A 10 6.56 -10.75 12.83
N ILE A 11 5.47 -10.03 13.05
CA ILE A 11 5.18 -9.33 14.32
C ILE A 11 4.32 -10.17 15.27
N PHE A 12 3.93 -11.37 14.84
CA PHE A 12 3.04 -12.25 15.60
C PHE A 12 3.87 -13.28 16.35
N GLY A 13 3.50 -13.52 17.61
CA GLY A 13 4.05 -14.60 18.41
C GLY A 13 3.62 -15.98 17.90
N SER A 14 4.24 -17.02 18.44
CA SER A 14 4.03 -18.42 18.03
C SER A 14 2.62 -18.95 18.31
N GLU A 15 1.83 -18.26 19.13
CA GLU A 15 0.44 -18.57 19.45
C GLU A 15 -0.53 -18.29 18.29
N ILE A 16 -0.16 -17.43 17.34
CA ILE A 16 -0.99 -17.09 16.18
C ILE A 16 -0.73 -18.12 15.07
N VAL A 17 -1.67 -19.05 14.90
CA VAL A 17 -1.56 -20.13 13.90
C VAL A 17 -2.53 -19.97 12.72
N CYS A 18 -3.45 -19.00 12.79
CA CYS A 18 -4.46 -18.76 11.75
C CYS A 18 -4.55 -17.28 11.39
N ALA A 19 -4.60 -16.98 10.10
CA ALA A 19 -4.78 -15.63 9.60
C ALA A 19 -6.25 -15.20 9.74
N THR A 20 -6.50 -14.11 10.46
CA THR A 20 -7.81 -13.48 10.55
C THR A 20 -7.80 -12.13 9.83
N PRO A 21 -8.99 -11.59 9.47
CA PRO A 21 -9.08 -10.26 8.86
C PRO A 21 -8.43 -9.15 9.67
N ASP A 22 -8.37 -9.24 11.00
CA ASP A 22 -7.77 -8.22 11.87
C ASP A 22 -6.25 -8.36 11.96
N LEU A 23 -5.75 -9.60 11.94
CA LEU A 23 -4.32 -9.87 11.80
C LEU A 23 -3.79 -9.40 10.44
N ALA A 24 -4.58 -9.56 9.37
CA ALA A 24 -4.21 -9.05 8.05
C ALA A 24 -4.03 -7.52 8.04
N VAL A 25 -4.88 -6.76 8.76
CA VAL A 25 -4.72 -5.31 8.92
C VAL A 25 -3.42 -4.98 9.65
N ARG A 26 -3.16 -5.63 10.79
CA ARG A 26 -1.90 -5.39 11.54
C ARG A 26 -0.67 -5.70 10.71
N ARG A 27 -0.68 -6.81 9.96
CA ARG A 27 0.40 -7.18 9.06
C ARG A 27 0.60 -6.13 7.98
N ASN A 28 -0.48 -5.69 7.33
CA ASN A 28 -0.39 -4.71 6.24
C ASN A 28 0.12 -3.36 6.76
N GLU A 29 -0.29 -2.94 7.95
CA GLU A 29 0.25 -1.73 8.61
C GLU A 29 1.73 -1.85 8.92
N PHE A 30 2.18 -3.01 9.41
CA PHE A 30 3.60 -3.26 9.65
C PHE A 30 4.40 -3.19 8.35
N VAL A 31 3.93 -3.85 7.29
CA VAL A 31 4.57 -3.81 5.97
C VAL A 31 4.57 -2.38 5.42
N ALA A 32 3.46 -1.65 5.52
CA ALA A 32 3.35 -0.27 5.08
C ALA A 32 4.33 0.63 5.82
N ALA A 33 4.45 0.50 7.14
CA ALA A 33 5.37 1.29 7.96
C ALA A 33 6.86 1.07 7.61
N LEU A 34 7.20 -0.11 7.09
CA LEU A 34 8.57 -0.42 6.64
C LEU A 34 8.86 0.02 5.20
N ALA A 35 7.83 0.24 4.39
CA ALA A 35 7.98 0.54 2.99
C ALA A 35 8.27 2.03 2.73
N GLY A 36 9.14 2.32 1.77
CA GLY A 36 9.38 3.70 1.31
C GLY A 36 8.20 4.28 0.51
N ALA A 37 7.40 3.42 -0.10
CA ALA A 37 6.14 3.77 -0.76
C ALA A 37 5.17 2.58 -0.68
N VAL A 38 3.87 2.84 -0.71
CA VAL A 38 2.83 1.81 -0.67
C VAL A 38 2.04 1.85 -1.96
N PHE A 39 1.90 0.71 -2.62
CA PHE A 39 1.00 0.57 -3.77
C PHE A 39 -0.24 -0.21 -3.37
N VAL A 40 -1.42 0.36 -3.62
CA VAL A 40 -2.72 -0.24 -3.35
C VAL A 40 -3.42 -0.41 -4.69
N PRO A 41 -3.49 -1.64 -5.24
CA PRO A 41 -4.13 -1.86 -6.55
C PRO A 41 -5.64 -1.66 -6.51
N HIS A 42 -6.28 -1.97 -5.37
CA HIS A 42 -7.71 -1.83 -5.19
C HIS A 42 -8.05 -1.66 -3.70
N ALA A 43 -8.97 -0.74 -3.38
CA ALA A 43 -9.56 -0.64 -2.05
C ALA A 43 -11.02 -0.20 -2.10
N ALA A 44 -11.93 -1.13 -1.78
CA ALA A 44 -13.33 -0.80 -1.56
C ALA A 44 -13.51 0.30 -0.50
N ARG A 45 -14.48 1.20 -0.74
CA ARG A 45 -14.80 2.32 0.16
C ARG A 45 -15.19 1.83 1.56
N GLY A 46 -14.59 2.40 2.60
CA GLY A 46 -14.75 2.00 4.01
C GLY A 46 -14.04 0.68 4.35
N GLY A 47 -13.27 0.12 3.42
CA GLY A 47 -12.58 -1.16 3.57
C GLY A 47 -11.29 -1.06 4.40
N LYS A 48 -10.78 -2.24 4.78
CA LYS A 48 -9.54 -2.38 5.55
C LYS A 48 -8.30 -1.88 4.79
N ALA A 49 -8.27 -2.04 3.47
CA ALA A 49 -7.20 -1.54 2.62
C ALA A 49 -7.18 0.00 2.58
N GLU A 50 -8.35 0.64 2.46
CA GLU A 50 -8.47 2.10 2.53
C GLU A 50 -7.98 2.64 3.88
N ALA A 51 -8.39 2.02 5.00
CA ALA A 51 -7.93 2.42 6.32
C ALA A 51 -6.41 2.35 6.46
N THR A 52 -5.78 1.32 5.87
CA THR A 52 -4.32 1.18 5.85
C THR A 52 -3.65 2.27 4.99
N ALA A 53 -4.21 2.54 3.81
CA ALA A 53 -3.74 3.60 2.92
C ALA A 53 -3.84 4.99 3.57
N SER A 54 -4.99 5.30 4.18
CA SER A 54 -5.23 6.53 4.93
C SER A 54 -4.17 6.74 6.02
N ARG A 55 -3.85 5.68 6.79
CA ARG A 55 -2.80 5.75 7.82
C ARG A 55 -1.40 5.94 7.24
N ALA A 56 -1.10 5.34 6.10
CA ALA A 56 0.17 5.59 5.40
C ALA A 56 0.28 7.04 4.91
N ILE A 57 -0.78 7.59 4.34
CA ILE A 57 -0.83 9.00 3.90
C ILE A 57 -0.67 9.93 5.10
N ALA A 58 -1.36 9.65 6.22
CA ALA A 58 -1.25 10.44 7.45
C ALA A 58 0.18 10.44 8.04
N ARG A 59 0.97 9.38 7.78
CA ARG A 59 2.40 9.30 8.12
C ARG A 59 3.31 10.05 7.14
N GLY A 60 2.74 10.67 6.10
CA GLY A 60 3.48 11.35 5.02
C GLY A 60 4.10 10.41 3.99
N GLN A 61 3.68 9.14 3.94
CA GLN A 61 4.21 8.18 2.98
C GLN A 61 3.58 8.39 1.59
N MET A 62 4.36 8.10 0.54
CA MET A 62 3.82 8.06 -0.81
C MET A 62 2.94 6.83 -0.98
N VAL A 63 1.65 7.05 -1.23
CA VAL A 63 0.69 6.01 -1.58
C VAL A 63 0.33 6.15 -3.05
N LEU A 64 0.40 5.02 -3.78
CA LEU A 64 0.11 4.92 -5.19
C LEU A 64 -1.10 4.01 -5.42
N THR A 65 -1.92 4.33 -6.40
CA THR A 65 -3.07 3.50 -6.82
C THR A 65 -3.25 3.52 -8.35
N PHE A 66 -4.12 2.67 -8.87
CA PHE A 66 -4.65 2.84 -10.22
C PHE A 66 -5.61 4.02 -10.31
N ASP A 67 -5.67 4.61 -11.51
CA ASP A 67 -6.60 5.67 -11.88
C ASP A 67 -7.89 5.03 -12.40
N ASP A 68 -8.73 4.55 -11.48
CA ASP A 68 -10.01 3.93 -11.78
C ASP A 68 -11.08 4.31 -10.75
N ASP A 69 -12.35 4.18 -11.15
CA ASP A 69 -13.50 4.59 -10.33
C ASP A 69 -13.54 3.88 -8.98
N GLU A 70 -13.10 2.62 -8.95
CA GLU A 70 -13.06 1.74 -7.77
C GLU A 70 -12.04 2.21 -6.71
N ASN A 71 -11.08 3.06 -7.09
CA ASN A 71 -10.05 3.61 -6.22
C ASN A 71 -10.20 5.12 -5.97
N THR A 72 -11.30 5.74 -6.39
CA THR A 72 -11.54 7.19 -6.21
C THR A 72 -11.40 7.62 -4.76
N ASN A 73 -11.84 6.79 -3.81
CA ASN A 73 -11.66 6.99 -2.37
C ASN A 73 -10.18 7.14 -1.97
N LEU A 74 -9.27 6.39 -2.58
CA LEU A 74 -7.84 6.51 -2.29
C LEU A 74 -7.27 7.82 -2.83
N ILE A 75 -7.69 8.23 -4.03
CA ILE A 75 -7.27 9.49 -4.64
C ILE A 75 -7.78 10.69 -3.81
N GLU A 76 -9.05 10.64 -3.37
CA GLU A 76 -9.64 11.62 -2.43
C GLU A 76 -8.84 11.76 -1.13
N LEU A 77 -8.29 10.65 -0.63
CA LEU A 77 -7.44 10.64 0.56
C LEU A 77 -6.02 11.18 0.32
N GLY A 78 -5.61 11.37 -0.93
CA GLY A 78 -4.29 11.89 -1.30
C GLY A 78 -3.32 10.84 -1.88
N ALA A 79 -3.81 9.66 -2.28
CA ALA A 79 -3.00 8.73 -3.07
C ALA A 79 -2.75 9.30 -4.47
N LYS A 80 -1.60 8.97 -5.05
CA LYS A 80 -1.21 9.42 -6.39
C LYS A 80 -1.53 8.35 -7.44
N PRO A 81 -2.14 8.69 -8.57
CA PRO A 81 -2.30 7.76 -9.68
C PRO A 81 -0.95 7.30 -10.24
N LEU A 82 -0.75 5.99 -10.33
CA LEU A 82 0.50 5.41 -10.85
C LEU A 82 0.76 5.85 -12.30
N GLY A 83 -0.30 5.97 -13.10
CA GLY A 83 -0.20 6.37 -14.51
C GLY A 83 0.34 7.79 -14.71
N GLU A 84 0.10 8.70 -13.77
CA GLU A 84 0.68 10.04 -13.79
C GLU A 84 2.18 10.00 -13.45
N LEU A 85 2.54 9.26 -12.39
CA LEU A 85 3.95 9.10 -12.01
C LEU A 85 4.80 8.49 -13.13
N VAL A 86 4.25 7.50 -13.85
CA VAL A 86 4.91 6.88 -14.99
C VAL A 86 5.07 7.87 -16.15
N ARG A 87 4.06 8.71 -16.43
CA ARG A 87 4.13 9.77 -17.45
C ARG A 87 5.18 10.82 -17.12
N ASP A 88 5.27 11.22 -15.85
CA ASP A 88 6.28 12.19 -15.39
C ASP A 88 7.70 11.62 -15.50
N MET A 89 7.86 10.32 -15.20
CA MET A 89 9.17 9.65 -15.26
C MET A 89 9.59 9.29 -16.69
N PHE A 90 8.62 8.99 -17.57
CA PHE A 90 8.83 8.62 -18.96
C PHE A 90 7.85 9.40 -19.86
N PRO A 91 8.17 10.66 -20.18
CA PRO A 91 7.31 11.46 -21.04
C PRO A 91 7.19 10.80 -22.42
N PRO A 92 6.00 10.85 -23.05
CA PRO A 92 5.81 10.31 -24.39
C PRO A 92 6.77 10.98 -25.37
N ARG A 93 7.40 10.18 -26.24
CA ARG A 93 8.22 10.73 -27.33
C ARG A 93 7.27 11.42 -28.32
N SER A 94 7.47 12.74 -28.48
CA SER A 94 6.78 13.60 -29.46
C SER A 94 6.95 13.11 -30.89
#